data_AF-A0A835YWF5-F1
#
_entry.id   AF-A0A835YWF5-F1
#
_cell.length_a   1.000
_cell.length_b   1.000
_cell.length_c   1.000
_cell.angle_alpha   90.00
_cell.angle_beta   90.00
_cell.angle_gamma   90.00
#
_symmetry.space_group_name_H-M   'P 1'
#
loop_
_entity.id
_entity.type
_entity.pdbx_description
1 polymer ?
#
loop_
_entity_poly.entity_id
_entity_poly.type
_entity_poly.pdbx_seq_one_letter_code
_entity_poly.pdbx_strand_id
1 'polypeptide(L)'
;MDMTKEGRLAELLRCLEAEGVAMRDDSSLCRCFIEGTLATPLTAEEVAHTCALHVWLYNYCDYEERCERTLPAMAASLAPSLGSWAAAWSYVKANEAPAVKTASIRAAGGVPDIWPWLREDSPVDTERHEDRDEW
;
A
#
# COMPACT_ATOMS: atom_id res chain seq x y z
N MET A 1 13.72 5.17 -25.38
CA MET A 1 14.06 6.44 -24.70
C MET A 1 13.75 6.22 -23.25
N ASP A 2 14.76 6.28 -22.37
CA ASP A 2 14.48 6.24 -20.93
C ASP A 2 13.68 7.47 -20.54
N MET A 3 12.58 7.27 -19.83
CA MET A 3 11.82 8.38 -19.27
C MET A 3 12.68 9.12 -18.24
N THR A 4 12.60 10.44 -18.24
CA THR A 4 13.21 11.26 -17.19
C THR A 4 12.48 11.08 -15.86
N LYS A 5 13.11 11.52 -14.77
CA LYS A 5 12.49 11.51 -13.43
C LYS A 5 11.18 12.29 -13.42
N GLU A 6 11.16 13.45 -14.07
CA GLU A 6 9.99 14.31 -14.22
C GLU A 6 8.90 13.64 -15.06
N GLY A 7 9.28 12.92 -16.12
CA GLY A 7 8.35 12.14 -16.94
C GLY A 7 7.68 11.02 -16.14
N ARG A 8 8.45 10.27 -15.34
CA ARG A 8 7.92 9.23 -14.45
C ARG A 8 6.99 9.81 -13.39
N LEU A 9 7.37 10.93 -12.77
CA LEU A 9 6.52 11.60 -11.78
C LEU A 9 5.18 12.04 -12.39
N ALA A 10 5.20 12.72 -13.54
CA ALA A 10 3.99 13.21 -14.20
C ALA A 10 3.05 12.05 -14.61
N GLU A 11 3.61 10.97 -15.14
CA GLU A 11 2.83 9.79 -15.52
C GLU A 11 2.22 9.10 -14.30
N LEU A 12 3.00 8.94 -13.21
CA LEU A 12 2.50 8.36 -11.96
C LEU A 12 1.38 9.19 -11.35
N LEU A 13 1.52 10.52 -11.29
CA LEU A 13 0.49 11.40 -10.76
C LEU A 13 -0.83 11.28 -11.53
N ARG A 14 -0.76 11.23 -12.87
CA ARG A 14 -1.94 11.00 -13.72
C ARG A 14 -2.61 9.65 -13.42
N CYS A 15 -1.82 8.60 -13.22
CA CYS A 15 -2.37 7.27 -12.91
C CYS A 15 -2.97 7.21 -11.50
N LEU A 16 -2.33 7.84 -10.51
CA LEU A 16 -2.85 7.94 -9.15
C LEU A 16 -4.18 8.71 -9.10
N GLU A 17 -4.28 9.81 -9.87
CA GLU A 17 -5.52 10.58 -10.01
C GLU A 17 -6.65 9.72 -10.62
N ALA A 18 -6.35 8.92 -11.64
CA ALA A 18 -7.33 8.00 -12.24
C ALA A 18 -7.84 6.95 -11.25
N GLU A 19 -7.00 6.52 -10.30
CA GLU A 19 -7.35 5.60 -9.23
C GLU A 19 -7.98 6.31 -8.01
N GLY A 20 -8.12 7.63 -8.03
CA GLY A 20 -8.69 8.44 -6.96
C GLY A 20 -7.83 8.50 -5.69
N VAL A 21 -6.52 8.31 -5.81
CA VAL A 21 -5.59 8.30 -4.68
C VAL A 21 -4.51 9.36 -4.82
N ALA A 22 -4.10 9.96 -3.70
CA ALA A 22 -2.99 10.90 -3.67
C ALA A 22 -1.65 10.17 -3.53
N MET A 23 -0.59 10.75 -4.10
CA MET A 23 0.77 10.29 -3.81
C MET A 23 1.11 10.61 -2.36
N ARG A 24 1.60 9.60 -1.62
CA ARG A 24 2.11 9.79 -0.26
C ARG A 24 3.62 10.03 -0.28
N ASP A 25 4.09 10.96 0.53
CA ASP A 25 5.51 11.31 0.65
C ASP A 25 6.36 10.15 1.21
N ASP A 26 5.74 9.28 2.01
CA ASP A 26 6.38 8.11 2.63
C ASP A 26 6.33 6.85 1.75
N SER A 27 5.74 6.92 0.55
CA SER A 27 5.63 5.76 -0.35
C SER A 27 6.98 5.42 -0.98
N SER A 28 7.64 4.40 -0.43
CA SER A 28 8.88 3.86 -1.02
C SER A 28 8.66 3.34 -2.44
N LEU A 29 7.47 2.79 -2.74
CA LEU A 29 7.12 2.31 -4.07
C LEU A 29 7.10 3.46 -5.09
N CYS A 30 6.40 4.56 -4.78
CA CYS A 30 6.33 5.73 -5.66
C CYS A 30 7.72 6.34 -5.86
N ARG A 31 8.50 6.49 -4.77
CA ARG A 31 9.87 7.01 -4.84
C ARG A 31 10.75 6.15 -5.73
N CYS A 32 10.76 4.83 -5.53
CA CYS A 32 11.58 3.92 -6.34
C CYS A 32 11.15 3.91 -7.81
N PHE A 33 9.84 4.02 -8.10
CA PHE A 33 9.36 4.18 -9.47
C PHE A 33 9.94 5.45 -10.11
N ILE A 34 9.77 6.61 -9.45
CA ILE A 34 10.25 7.92 -9.95
C ILE A 34 11.78 7.90 -10.18
N GLU A 35 12.52 7.31 -9.25
CA GLU A 35 13.98 7.18 -9.34
C GLU A 35 14.44 6.14 -10.38
N GLY A 36 13.54 5.27 -10.86
CA GLY A 36 13.91 4.17 -11.76
C GLY A 36 14.69 3.06 -11.06
N THR A 37 14.47 2.89 -9.75
CA THR A 37 15.20 1.94 -8.88
C THR A 37 14.33 0.77 -8.41
N LEU A 38 13.16 0.56 -9.03
CA LEU A 38 12.34 -0.62 -8.73
C LEU A 38 13.09 -1.90 -9.06
N ALA A 39 13.06 -2.86 -8.12
CA ALA A 39 13.64 -4.18 -8.33
C ALA A 39 12.90 -4.99 -9.41
N THR A 40 11.60 -4.71 -9.60
CA THR A 40 10.77 -5.29 -10.66
C THR A 40 10.25 -4.15 -11.53
N PRO A 41 10.41 -4.22 -12.87
CA PRO A 41 9.87 -3.20 -13.74
C PRO A 41 8.34 -3.20 -13.63
N LEU A 42 7.79 -2.09 -13.15
CA LEU A 42 6.35 -1.83 -13.10
C LEU A 42 6.06 -0.58 -13.92
N THR A 43 4.88 -0.52 -14.52
CA THR A 43 4.34 0.69 -15.16
C THR A 43 3.79 1.66 -14.10
N ALA A 44 3.56 2.92 -14.51
CA ALA A 44 2.89 3.90 -13.64
C ALA A 44 1.48 3.42 -13.21
N GLU A 45 0.77 2.75 -14.12
CA GLU A 45 -0.55 2.18 -13.87
C GLU A 45 -0.49 1.07 -12.81
N GLU A 46 0.46 0.14 -12.92
CA GLU A 46 0.64 -0.93 -11.93
C GLU A 46 1.03 -0.40 -10.55
N VAL A 47 1.85 0.66 -10.51
CA VAL A 47 2.21 1.34 -9.25
C VAL A 47 1.00 2.03 -8.64
N ALA A 48 0.23 2.80 -9.44
CA ALA A 48 -0.97 3.48 -8.96
C ALA A 48 -2.03 2.49 -8.46
N HIS A 49 -2.26 1.41 -9.21
CA HIS A 49 -3.14 0.32 -8.81
C HIS A 49 -2.69 -0.33 -7.50
N THR A 50 -1.38 -0.53 -7.31
CA THR A 50 -0.83 -1.07 -6.05
C THR A 50 -1.06 -0.10 -4.88
N CYS A 51 -0.95 1.21 -5.11
CA CYS A 51 -1.28 2.22 -4.10
C CYS A 51 -2.76 2.18 -3.73
N ALA A 52 -3.66 2.16 -4.70
CA ALA A 52 -5.10 2.05 -4.49
C ALA A 52 -5.45 0.76 -3.73
N LEU A 53 -4.89 -0.37 -4.15
CA LEU A 53 -5.08 -1.65 -3.46
C LEU A 53 -4.66 -1.60 -1.99
N HIS A 54 -3.55 -0.92 -1.66
CA HIS A 54 -3.16 -0.74 -0.26
C HIS A 54 -4.14 0.16 0.49
N VAL A 55 -4.57 1.29 -0.07
CA VAL A 55 -5.62 2.13 0.55
C VAL A 55 -6.87 1.31 0.85
N TRP A 56 -7.32 0.51 -0.11
CA TRP A 56 -8.48 -0.36 0.06
C TRP A 56 -8.28 -1.41 1.16
N LEU A 57 -7.12 -2.09 1.18
CA LEU A 57 -6.82 -3.10 2.19
C LEU A 57 -6.82 -2.54 3.61
N TYR A 58 -6.25 -1.35 3.81
CA TYR A 58 -6.17 -0.74 5.14
C TYR A 58 -7.49 -0.12 5.60
N ASN A 59 -8.28 0.47 4.69
CA ASN A 59 -9.49 1.21 5.07
C ASN A 59 -10.79 0.39 4.97
N TYR A 60 -10.83 -0.65 4.14
CA TYR A 60 -12.05 -1.39 3.81
C TYR A 60 -11.94 -2.89 4.07
N CYS A 61 -10.76 -3.37 4.48
CA CYS A 61 -10.54 -4.76 4.88
C CYS A 61 -9.93 -4.82 6.28
N ASP A 62 -9.86 -6.02 6.83
CA ASP A 62 -9.19 -6.32 8.11
C ASP A 62 -7.68 -6.56 7.96
N TYR A 63 -7.05 -6.06 6.89
CA TYR A 63 -5.66 -6.36 6.56
C TYR A 63 -4.69 -5.87 7.62
N GLU A 64 -4.89 -4.65 8.14
CA GLU A 64 -4.05 -4.08 9.20
C GLU A 64 -4.12 -4.92 10.47
N GLU A 65 -5.33 -5.20 10.97
CA GLU A 65 -5.53 -6.03 12.16
C GLU A 65 -4.92 -7.44 11.98
N ARG A 66 -5.06 -8.05 10.80
CA ARG A 66 -4.43 -9.33 10.51
C ARG A 66 -2.90 -9.24 10.50
N CYS A 67 -2.34 -8.18 9.95
CA CYS A 67 -0.89 -7.96 9.97
C CYS A 67 -0.37 -7.80 11.40
N GLU A 68 -1.03 -6.97 12.21
CA GLU A 68 -0.66 -6.71 13.61
C GLU A 68 -0.75 -7.96 14.48
N ARG A 69 -1.74 -8.83 14.22
CA ARG A 69 -1.87 -10.09 14.95
C ARG A 69 -0.89 -11.16 14.49
N THR A 70 -0.72 -11.31 13.18
CA THR A 70 -0.04 -12.49 12.59
C THR A 70 1.47 -12.28 12.50
N LEU A 71 1.91 -11.14 11.98
CA LEU A 71 3.32 -10.94 11.65
C LEU A 71 4.22 -10.92 12.90
N PRO A 72 3.86 -10.28 14.03
CA PRO A 72 4.70 -10.29 15.22
C PRO A 72 4.82 -11.70 15.83
N ALA A 73 3.75 -12.47 15.84
CA ALA A 73 3.78 -13.85 16.33
C ALA A 73 4.70 -14.73 15.47
N MET A 74 4.63 -14.59 14.14
CA MET A 74 5.52 -15.31 13.22
C MET A 74 6.98 -14.86 13.37
N ALA A 75 7.23 -13.55 13.46
CA ALA A 75 8.58 -13.03 13.68
C ALA A 75 9.16 -13.50 15.02
N ALA A 76 8.36 -13.56 16.09
CA ALA A 76 8.78 -14.09 17.39
C ALA A 76 9.21 -15.55 17.30
N SER A 77 8.47 -16.35 16.54
CA SER A 77 8.77 -17.77 16.36
C SER A 77 10.04 -18.01 15.53
N LEU A 78 10.34 -17.12 14.57
CA LEU A 78 11.49 -17.24 13.67
C LEU A 78 12.75 -16.54 14.19
N ALA A 79 12.62 -15.59 15.11
CA ALA A 79 13.73 -14.81 15.64
C ALA A 79 14.87 -15.68 16.21
N PRO A 80 14.62 -16.78 16.95
CA PRO A 80 15.69 -17.68 17.42
C PRO A 80 16.46 -18.33 16.26
N SER A 81 15.77 -18.72 15.19
CA SER A 81 16.37 -19.39 14.03
C SER A 81 17.10 -18.43 13.09
N LEU A 82 16.64 -17.18 13.01
CA LEU A 82 17.22 -16.13 12.15
C LEU A 82 18.22 -15.23 12.90
N GLY A 83 18.47 -15.52 14.18
CA GLY A 83 19.50 -14.85 15.00
C GLY A 83 19.15 -13.45 15.48
N SER A 84 18.03 -12.86 15.04
CA SER A 84 17.52 -11.58 15.58
C SER A 84 16.06 -11.35 15.23
N TRP A 85 15.39 -10.52 16.04
CA TRP A 85 14.05 -10.00 15.73
C TRP A 85 14.03 -9.23 14.41
N ALA A 86 15.05 -8.40 14.13
CA ALA A 86 15.08 -7.57 12.92
C ALA A 86 15.16 -8.42 11.64
N ALA A 87 15.96 -9.48 11.64
CA ALA A 87 16.04 -10.43 10.53
C ALA A 87 14.72 -11.18 10.34
N ALA A 88 14.11 -11.66 11.42
CA ALA A 88 12.81 -12.31 11.37
C ALA A 88 11.69 -11.38 10.90
N TRP A 89 11.66 -10.13 11.38
CA TRP A 89 10.69 -9.12 10.95
C TRP A 89 10.81 -8.79 9.46
N SER A 90 12.04 -8.66 8.96
CA SER A 90 12.31 -8.45 7.55
C SER A 90 11.84 -9.65 6.71
N TYR A 91 12.12 -10.86 7.19
CA TYR A 91 11.68 -12.10 6.54
C TYR A 91 10.15 -12.20 6.45
N VAL A 92 9.42 -12.02 7.56
CA VAL A 92 7.96 -12.13 7.55
C VAL A 92 7.31 -11.04 6.71
N LYS A 93 7.84 -9.81 6.69
CA LYS A 93 7.33 -8.77 5.80
C LYS A 93 7.51 -9.12 4.33
N ALA A 94 8.61 -9.78 3.96
CA ALA A 94 8.85 -10.17 2.58
C ALA A 94 8.04 -11.41 2.15
N ASN A 95 7.81 -12.37 3.05
CA ASN A 95 7.27 -13.69 2.69
C ASN A 95 5.84 -13.93 3.19
N GLU A 96 5.49 -13.41 4.37
CA GLU A 96 4.20 -13.70 5.03
C GLU A 96 3.17 -12.60 4.80
N ALA A 97 3.57 -11.33 4.74
CA ALA A 97 2.66 -10.22 4.44
C ALA A 97 1.89 -10.41 3.10
N PRO A 98 2.49 -10.94 2.01
CA PRO A 98 1.76 -11.29 0.80
C PRO A 98 0.66 -12.35 1.02
N ALA A 99 0.88 -13.32 1.92
CA ALA A 99 -0.12 -14.32 2.27
C ALA A 99 -1.27 -13.71 3.06
N VAL A 100 -0.96 -12.81 4.01
CA VAL A 100 -1.98 -12.05 4.76
C VAL A 100 -2.81 -11.19 3.82
N LYS A 101 -2.17 -10.48 2.88
CA LYS A 101 -2.85 -9.68 1.85
C LYS A 101 -3.82 -10.53 1.04
N THR A 102 -3.36 -11.69 0.57
CA THR A 102 -4.20 -12.64 -0.20
C THR A 102 -5.38 -13.13 0.62
N ALA A 103 -5.19 -13.40 1.92
CA ALA A 103 -6.26 -13.82 2.81
C ALA A 103 -7.31 -12.71 3.01
N SER A 104 -6.90 -11.46 3.21
CA SER A 104 -7.80 -10.31 3.32
C SER A 104 -8.61 -10.09 2.04
N ILE A 105 -7.99 -10.16 0.86
CA ILE A 105 -8.68 -10.05 -0.43
C ILE A 105 -9.75 -11.14 -0.55
N ARG A 106 -9.42 -12.38 -0.20
CA ARG A 106 -10.39 -13.50 -0.26
C ARG A 106 -11.54 -13.32 0.74
N ALA A 107 -11.24 -12.86 1.96
CA ALA A 107 -12.25 -12.62 2.99
C ALA A 107 -13.24 -11.51 2.57
N ALA A 108 -12.76 -10.52 1.82
CA ALA A 108 -13.58 -9.45 1.26
C ALA A 108 -14.36 -9.86 -0.02
N GLY A 109 -14.19 -11.10 -0.52
CA GLY A 109 -14.86 -11.59 -1.73
C GLY A 109 -14.13 -11.26 -3.04
N GLY A 110 -12.91 -10.71 -2.98
CA GLY A 110 -12.12 -10.29 -4.14
C GLY A 110 -11.72 -8.81 -4.08
N VAL A 111 -10.90 -8.39 -5.05
CA VAL A 111 -10.64 -6.96 -5.28
C VAL A 111 -11.90 -6.38 -5.94
N PRO A 112 -12.39 -5.21 -5.51
CA PRO A 112 -13.58 -4.62 -6.10
C PRO A 112 -13.32 -4.18 -7.55
N ASP A 113 -14.33 -4.30 -8.41
CA ASP A 113 -14.25 -3.82 -9.80
C ASP A 113 -14.15 -2.30 -9.89
N ILE A 114 -14.69 -1.59 -8.89
CA ILE A 114 -14.63 -0.13 -8.75
C ILE A 114 -14.27 0.18 -7.29
N TRP A 115 -13.28 1.05 -7.08
CA TRP A 115 -12.88 1.44 -5.73
C TRP A 115 -14.02 2.09 -4.96
N PRO A 116 -14.22 1.76 -3.67
CA PRO A 116 -15.31 2.32 -2.88
C PRO A 116 -15.37 3.84 -2.91
N TRP A 117 -14.23 4.54 -2.83
CA TRP A 117 -14.15 6.00 -2.86
C TRP A 117 -14.41 6.64 -4.23
N LEU A 118 -14.48 5.86 -5.30
CA LEU A 118 -14.85 6.33 -6.64
C LEU A 118 -16.34 6.13 -6.95
N ARG A 119 -17.09 5.48 -6.07
CA ARG A 119 -18.52 5.26 -6.29
C ARG A 119 -19.29 6.54 -5.96
N GLU A 120 -20.30 6.85 -6.77
CA GLU A 120 -21.14 8.06 -6.60
C GLU A 120 -21.92 8.06 -5.27
N ASP A 121 -22.07 6.89 -4.64
CA ASP A 121 -22.71 6.67 -3.34
C ASP A 121 -21.73 6.57 -2.17
N SER A 122 -20.43 6.77 -2.40
CA SER A 122 -19.45 6.84 -1.32
C SER A 122 -19.77 8.05 -0.44
N PRO A 123 -19.92 7.90 0.89
CA PRO A 123 -20.03 9.06 1.76
C PRO A 123 -18.77 9.89 1.56
N VAL A 124 -18.94 11.10 1.01
CA VAL A 124 -17.86 12.07 0.93
C VAL A 124 -17.50 12.38 2.36
N ASP A 125 -16.33 11.92 2.79
CA ASP A 125 -15.78 12.24 4.10
C ASP A 125 -15.36 13.72 4.06
N THR A 126 -16.33 14.61 4.25
CA THR A 126 -16.13 16.07 4.27
C THR A 126 -15.47 16.57 5.55
N GLU A 127 -15.03 15.70 6.47
CA GLU A 127 -14.31 16.15 7.66
C GLU A 127 -12.80 16.24 7.39
N ARG A 128 -12.43 17.29 6.63
CA ARG A 128 -11.15 17.95 6.84
C ARG A 128 -11.10 18.37 8.30
N HIS A 129 -10.28 17.68 9.11
CA HIS A 129 -9.78 18.22 10.37
C HIS A 129 -8.87 19.42 10.07
N GLU A 130 -9.48 20.54 9.69
CA GLU A 130 -8.98 21.86 10.03
C GLU A 130 -9.31 22.07 11.52
N ASP A 131 -8.41 22.73 12.24
CA ASP A 131 -8.48 23.07 13.67
C ASP A 131 -8.03 21.98 14.65
N ARG A 132 -6.70 21.81 14.73
CA ARG A 132 -6.05 21.59 16.03
C ARG A 132 -4.90 22.56 16.25
N ASP A 133 -5.21 23.84 16.11
CA ASP A 133 -4.56 24.88 16.90
C ASP A 133 -5.49 25.21 18.08
N GLU A 134 -4.88 25.62 19.20
CA GLU A 134 -5.48 25.97 20.50
C GLU A 134 -5.47 24.85 21.57
N TRP A 135 -4.37 24.85 22.33
CA TRP A 135 -4.22 25.05 23.79
C TRP A 135 -3.02 24.26 24.34
#